data_AF-A0AAX1J8T8-F1
#
_entry.id   AF-A0AAX1J8T8-F1
#
_cell.length_a   1.000
_cell.length_b   1.000
_cell.length_c   1.000
_cell.angle_alpha   90.00
_cell.angle_beta   90.00
_cell.angle_gamma   90.00
#
_symmetry.space_group_name_H-M   'P 1'
#
loop_
_entity.id
_entity.type
_entity.pdbx_description
1 polymer ?
#
loop_
_entity_poly.entity_id
_entity_poly.type
_entity_poly.pdbx_seq_one_letter_code
_entity_poly.pdbx_strand_id
1 'polypeptide(L)'
;MSRIDRVLDAARSRYRRLPAADLPEALRRGALLVDIRPQAQRAREGEVPGALVIERNVLEWRCDPTSDARLPQAVGDDVEWVILCSEGYTSSLAAAALLDLGLHRATDVIGGYHALVATGVLAELSLSSAAVTR
;
A
#
# COMPACT_ATOMS: atom_id res chain seq x y z
N MET A 1 -13.91 -4.23 22.27
CA MET A 1 -13.12 -3.47 21.29
C MET A 1 -12.39 -2.32 21.96
N SER A 2 -11.10 -2.21 21.67
CA SER A 2 -10.28 -1.06 22.02
C SER A 2 -10.76 0.20 21.27
N ARG A 3 -10.20 1.38 21.61
CA ARG A 3 -10.48 2.60 20.83
C ARG A 3 -9.88 2.53 19.43
N ILE A 4 -8.70 1.94 19.29
CA ILE A 4 -8.04 1.82 17.98
C ILE A 4 -8.78 0.83 17.07
N ASP A 5 -9.37 -0.25 17.62
CA ASP A 5 -10.21 -1.16 16.84
C ASP A 5 -11.40 -0.42 16.21
N ARG A 6 -12.05 0.47 16.97
CA ARG A 6 -13.17 1.28 16.47
C ARG A 6 -12.75 2.22 15.34
N VAL A 7 -11.58 2.84 15.48
CA VAL A 7 -11.03 3.73 14.44
C VAL A 7 -10.68 2.92 13.19
N LEU A 8 -10.07 1.74 13.34
CA LEU A 8 -9.75 0.85 12.23
C LEU A 8 -11.02 0.38 11.51
N ASP A 9 -12.05 -0.04 12.24
CA ASP A 9 -13.30 -0.49 11.63
C ASP A 9 -13.99 0.64 10.86
N ALA A 10 -14.03 1.85 11.43
CA ALA A 10 -14.56 3.04 10.76
C ALA A 10 -13.75 3.44 9.52
N ALA A 11 -12.43 3.30 9.54
CA ALA A 11 -11.59 3.53 8.36
C ALA A 11 -11.90 2.50 7.27
N ARG A 12 -11.91 1.20 7.64
CA ARG A 12 -12.09 0.08 6.72
C ARG A 12 -13.50 0.00 6.12
N SER A 13 -14.50 0.62 6.72
CA SER A 13 -15.85 0.70 6.14
C SER A 13 -15.97 1.67 4.97
N ARG A 14 -14.95 2.50 4.72
CA ARG A 14 -14.98 3.56 3.69
C ARG A 14 -14.54 3.08 2.30
N TYR A 15 -13.91 1.91 2.20
CA TYR A 15 -13.34 1.40 0.96
C TYR A 15 -13.21 -0.12 0.98
N ARG A 16 -13.04 -0.73 -0.20
CA ARG A 16 -12.81 -2.17 -0.31
C ARG A 16 -11.34 -2.48 -0.16
N ARG A 17 -10.98 -3.18 0.92
CA ARG A 17 -9.61 -3.66 1.15
C ARG A 17 -9.23 -4.76 0.16
N LEU A 18 -7.96 -4.81 -0.22
CA LEU A 18 -7.42 -5.76 -1.19
C LEU A 18 -6.93 -7.05 -0.49
N PRO A 19 -7.46 -8.24 -0.82
CA PRO A 19 -6.86 -9.50 -0.41
C PRO A 19 -5.43 -9.63 -0.95
N ALA A 20 -4.52 -10.17 -0.14
CA ALA A 20 -3.12 -10.36 -0.52
C ALA A 20 -2.95 -11.10 -1.86
N ALA A 21 -3.73 -12.16 -2.09
CA ALA A 21 -3.71 -12.96 -3.32
C ALA A 21 -4.13 -12.19 -4.58
N ASP A 22 -4.85 -11.08 -4.43
CA ASP A 22 -5.34 -10.27 -5.56
C ASP A 22 -4.33 -9.17 -5.97
N LEU A 23 -3.25 -9.00 -5.20
CA LEU A 23 -2.23 -7.98 -5.46
C LEU A 23 -1.56 -8.14 -6.84
N PRO A 24 -1.17 -9.32 -7.32
CA PRO A 24 -0.60 -9.45 -8.66
C PRO A 24 -1.52 -8.93 -9.77
N GLU A 25 -2.83 -9.20 -9.68
CA GLU A 25 -3.81 -8.65 -10.61
C GLU A 25 -3.95 -7.13 -10.46
N ALA A 26 -3.83 -6.60 -9.25
CA ALA A 26 -3.79 -5.15 -9.03
C ALA A 26 -2.62 -4.47 -9.75
N LEU A 27 -1.44 -5.05 -9.65
CA LEU A 27 -0.27 -4.53 -10.33
C LEU A 27 -0.43 -4.64 -11.86
N ARG A 28 -0.98 -5.75 -12.38
CA ARG A 28 -1.22 -5.92 -13.83
C ARG A 28 -2.20 -4.90 -14.41
N ARG A 29 -3.20 -4.45 -13.65
CA ARG A 29 -4.12 -3.37 -14.06
C ARG A 29 -3.58 -1.96 -13.83
N GLY A 30 -2.35 -1.81 -13.34
CA GLY A 30 -1.67 -0.52 -13.17
C GLY A 30 -1.75 0.10 -11.77
N ALA A 31 -2.16 -0.66 -10.75
CA ALA A 31 -2.09 -0.16 -9.38
C ALA A 31 -0.64 0.00 -8.90
N LEU A 32 -0.43 0.95 -7.98
CA LEU A 32 0.87 1.24 -7.39
C LEU A 32 0.91 0.74 -5.95
N LEU A 33 1.77 -0.25 -5.69
CA LEU A 33 2.03 -0.72 -4.34
C LEU A 33 2.95 0.26 -3.62
N VAL A 34 2.55 0.71 -2.44
CA VAL A 34 3.30 1.64 -1.60
C VAL A 34 3.62 0.99 -0.27
N ASP A 35 4.90 0.77 0.02
CA ASP A 35 5.37 0.24 1.30
C ASP A 35 5.66 1.39 2.28
N ILE A 36 4.79 1.53 3.28
CA ILE A 36 4.86 2.58 4.29
C ILE A 36 5.59 2.15 5.56
N ARG A 37 6.17 0.94 5.60
CA ARG A 37 6.94 0.46 6.75
C ARG A 37 8.21 1.30 6.92
N PRO A 38 8.60 1.63 8.16
CA PRO A 38 9.88 2.25 8.43
C PRO A 38 11.04 1.41 7.91
N GLN A 39 12.14 2.04 7.49
CA GLN A 39 13.33 1.34 6.99
C GLN A 39 13.80 0.20 7.92
N ALA A 40 13.83 0.45 9.23
CA ALA A 40 14.26 -0.55 10.21
C ALA A 40 13.35 -1.80 10.25
N GLN A 41 12.08 -1.67 9.92
CA GLN A 41 11.14 -2.79 9.84
C GLN A 41 11.35 -3.56 8.53
N ARG A 42 11.49 -2.88 7.39
CA ARG A 42 11.83 -3.53 6.11
C ARG A 42 13.16 -4.28 6.17
N ALA A 43 14.16 -3.72 6.86
CA ALA A 43 15.44 -4.39 7.04
C ALA A 43 15.35 -5.72 7.83
N ARG A 44 14.32 -5.87 8.69
CA ARG A 44 14.09 -7.08 9.49
C ARG A 44 13.17 -8.07 8.78
N GLU A 45 12.09 -7.57 8.19
CA GLU A 45 11.05 -8.40 7.58
C GLU A 45 11.39 -8.80 6.14
N GLY A 46 12.02 -7.89 5.39
CA GLY A 46 12.30 -8.00 3.96
C GLY A 46 11.62 -6.90 3.15
N GLU A 47 12.18 -6.63 1.97
CA GLU A 47 11.63 -5.68 1.00
C GLU A 47 10.56 -6.34 0.11
N VAL A 48 9.77 -5.50 -0.57
CA VAL A 48 8.75 -5.96 -1.52
C VAL A 48 9.14 -5.46 -2.91
N PRO A 49 9.56 -6.35 -3.83
CA PRO A 49 9.95 -5.96 -5.17
C PRO A 49 8.85 -5.17 -5.89
N GLY A 50 9.26 -4.07 -6.53
CA GLY A 50 8.35 -3.19 -7.27
C GLY A 50 7.51 -2.24 -6.41
N ALA A 51 7.57 -2.31 -5.07
CA ALA A 51 6.88 -1.36 -4.22
C ALA A 51 7.57 0.00 -4.19
N LEU A 52 6.80 1.08 -4.24
CA LEU A 52 7.27 2.43 -3.94
C LEU A 52 7.45 2.56 -2.43
N VAL A 53 8.68 2.85 -2.02
CA VAL A 53 9.01 3.09 -0.61
C VAL A 53 8.65 4.54 -0.25
N ILE A 54 7.60 4.71 0.56
CA ILE A 54 7.15 6.02 1.06
C ILE A 54 6.78 5.85 2.53
N GLU A 55 7.63 6.29 3.45
CA GLU A 55 7.29 6.15 4.87
C GLU A 55 6.03 6.94 5.24
N ARG A 56 5.29 6.46 6.25
CA ARG A 56 3.96 6.98 6.61
C ARG A 56 3.92 8.50 6.83
N ASN A 57 4.99 9.09 7.34
CA ASN A 57 5.08 10.50 7.72
C ASN A 57 4.99 11.48 6.54
N VAL A 58 5.24 11.03 5.30
CA VAL A 58 5.22 11.88 4.11
C VAL A 58 4.18 11.47 3.08
N LEU A 59 3.40 10.42 3.36
CA LEU A 59 2.55 9.75 2.38
C LEU A 59 1.59 10.71 1.66
N GLU A 60 0.85 11.53 2.41
CA GLU A 60 -0.17 12.44 1.91
C GLU A 60 0.41 13.37 0.82
N TRP A 61 1.52 14.05 1.12
CA TRP A 61 2.14 15.01 0.20
C TRP A 61 2.75 14.34 -1.03
N ARG A 62 3.16 13.07 -0.92
CA ARG A 62 3.74 12.30 -2.02
C ARG A 62 2.69 11.75 -2.97
N CYS A 63 1.50 11.43 -2.47
CA CYS A 63 0.40 10.85 -3.27
C CYS A 63 -0.57 11.90 -3.83
N ASP A 64 -0.65 13.10 -3.25
CA ASP A 64 -1.50 14.19 -3.72
C ASP A 64 -1.00 14.77 -5.07
N PRO A 65 -1.78 14.69 -6.17
CA PRO A 65 -1.37 15.22 -7.47
C PRO A 65 -1.26 16.75 -7.52
N THR A 66 -1.85 17.45 -6.55
CA THR A 66 -1.81 18.92 -6.43
C THR A 66 -0.64 19.43 -5.60
N SER A 67 0.04 18.53 -4.87
CA SER A 67 1.18 18.86 -4.01
C SER A 67 2.45 19.15 -4.83
N ASP A 68 3.22 20.16 -4.41
CA ASP A 68 4.56 20.45 -4.96
C ASP A 68 5.58 19.33 -4.63
N ALA A 69 5.33 18.57 -3.57
CA ALA A 69 6.20 17.47 -3.14
C ALA A 69 5.80 16.11 -3.73
N ARG A 70 4.83 16.08 -4.65
CA ARG A 70 4.27 14.84 -5.20
C ARG A 70 5.31 13.97 -5.88
N LEU A 71 5.05 12.67 -5.91
CA LEU A 71 5.78 11.76 -6.78
C LEU A 71 5.34 11.94 -8.24
N PRO A 72 6.22 11.62 -9.22
CA PRO A 72 5.85 11.62 -10.64
C PRO A 72 4.63 10.74 -10.96
N GLN A 73 4.40 9.70 -10.17
CA GLN A 73 3.28 8.77 -10.31
C GLN A 73 1.94 9.35 -9.84
N ALA A 74 1.94 10.42 -9.04
CA ALA A 74 0.73 11.11 -8.61
C ALA A 74 0.20 12.01 -9.73
N VAL A 75 -0.32 11.39 -10.79
CA VAL A 75 -0.76 12.07 -12.02
C VAL A 75 -2.23 12.51 -11.99
N GLY A 76 -3.01 12.06 -10.99
CA GLY A 76 -4.41 12.42 -10.81
C GLY A 76 -5.10 11.54 -9.76
N ASP A 77 -6.38 11.83 -9.52
CA ASP A 77 -7.17 11.18 -8.46
C ASP A 77 -7.50 9.70 -8.77
N ASP A 78 -7.39 9.30 -10.04
CA ASP A 78 -7.64 7.95 -10.54
C ASP A 78 -6.47 6.97 -10.33
N VAL A 79 -5.38 7.39 -9.67
CA VAL A 79 -4.26 6.50 -9.34
C VAL A 79 -4.69 5.52 -8.24
N GLU A 80 -4.57 4.22 -8.50
CA GLU A 80 -4.86 3.17 -7.51
C GLU A 80 -3.66 2.95 -6.58
N TRP A 81 -3.64 3.70 -5.48
CA TRP A 81 -2.65 3.55 -4.42
C TRP A 81 -3.00 2.36 -3.51
N VAL A 82 -2.19 1.30 -3.56
CA VAL A 82 -2.35 0.12 -2.69
C VAL A 82 -1.34 0.22 -1.55
N ILE A 83 -1.80 0.57 -0.36
CA ILE A 83 -0.93 0.84 0.78
C ILE A 83 -0.61 -0.44 1.55
N LEU A 84 0.67 -0.67 1.81
CA LEU A 84 1.20 -1.82 2.51
C LEU A 84 1.90 -1.39 3.80
N CYS A 85 1.48 -1.99 4.91
CA CYS A 85 2.26 -2.00 6.15
C CYS A 85 2.54 -3.45 6.56
N SER A 86 3.11 -3.67 7.74
CA SER A 86 3.47 -5.02 8.19
C SER A 86 2.26 -5.96 8.33
N GLU A 87 1.22 -5.54 9.05
CA GLU A 87 0.07 -6.42 9.40
C GLU A 87 -1.30 -5.93 8.88
N GLY A 88 -1.34 -4.84 8.13
CA GLY A 88 -2.60 -4.30 7.60
C GLY A 88 -3.42 -3.45 8.59
N TYR A 89 -2.77 -2.85 9.59
CA TYR A 89 -3.40 -1.90 10.53
C TYR A 89 -3.14 -0.45 10.09
N THR A 90 -1.87 -0.01 10.16
CA THR A 90 -1.47 1.37 9.80
C THR A 90 -1.82 1.71 8.37
N SER A 91 -1.74 0.74 7.45
CA SER A 91 -2.11 0.91 6.05
C SER A 91 -3.59 1.24 5.87
N SER A 92 -4.47 0.73 6.74
CA SER A 92 -5.90 1.07 6.66
C SER A 92 -6.17 2.53 7.00
N LEU A 93 -5.47 3.04 8.02
CA LEU A 93 -5.55 4.45 8.42
C LEU A 93 -4.94 5.36 7.35
N ALA A 94 -3.85 4.92 6.74
CA ALA A 94 -3.20 5.60 5.64
C ALA A 94 -4.09 5.71 4.40
N ALA A 95 -4.72 4.59 3.98
CA ALA A 95 -5.67 4.59 2.87
C ALA A 95 -6.84 5.55 3.15
N ALA A 96 -7.41 5.54 4.36
CA ALA A 96 -8.46 6.48 4.75
C ALA A 96 -8.02 7.95 4.67
N ALA A 97 -6.79 8.27 5.08
CA ALA A 97 -6.24 9.62 4.94
C ALA A 97 -6.08 10.05 3.48
N LEU A 98 -5.69 9.13 2.58
CA LEU A 98 -5.64 9.42 1.15
C LEU A 98 -7.05 9.63 0.55
N LEU A 99 -8.06 8.90 1.03
CA LEU A 99 -9.46 9.14 0.65
C LEU A 99 -9.95 10.53 1.10
N ASP A 100 -9.49 11.04 2.25
CA ASP A 100 -9.81 12.40 2.71
C ASP A 100 -9.26 13.48 1.77
N LEU A 101 -8.23 13.16 0.98
CA LEU A 101 -7.67 14.05 -0.05
C LEU A 101 -8.36 13.90 -1.43
N GLY A 102 -9.35 13.03 -1.56
CA GLY A 102 -10.03 12.78 -2.84
C GLY A 102 -9.41 11.67 -3.70
N LEU A 103 -8.34 11.01 -3.23
CA LEU A 103 -7.70 9.89 -3.93
C LEU A 103 -8.56 8.62 -3.80
N HIS A 104 -9.67 8.60 -4.52
CA HIS A 104 -10.80 7.69 -4.32
C HIS A 104 -10.50 6.21 -4.58
N ARG A 105 -9.39 5.89 -5.25
CA ARG A 105 -8.93 4.50 -5.48
C ARG A 105 -7.90 4.01 -4.45
N ALA A 106 -7.61 4.78 -3.41
CA ALA A 106 -6.72 4.35 -2.34
C ALA A 106 -7.31 3.14 -1.59
N THR A 107 -6.50 2.11 -1.37
CA THR A 107 -6.86 0.91 -0.63
C THR A 107 -5.65 0.38 0.15
N ASP A 108 -5.84 -0.71 0.90
CA ASP A 108 -4.77 -1.37 1.63
C ASP A 108 -4.83 -2.90 1.52
N VAL A 109 -3.70 -3.55 1.78
CA VAL A 109 -3.60 -5.02 1.75
C VAL A 109 -4.06 -5.61 3.07
N ILE A 110 -5.04 -6.52 3.01
CA ILE A 110 -5.50 -7.29 4.17
C ILE A 110 -4.34 -8.15 4.70
N GLY A 111 -3.99 -7.94 5.97
CA GLY A 111 -2.91 -8.67 6.65
C GLY A 111 -1.49 -8.20 6.29
N GLY A 112 -1.35 -7.16 5.47
CA GLY A 112 -0.08 -6.51 5.19
C GLY A 112 0.98 -7.41 4.56
N TYR A 113 2.25 -7.07 4.80
CA TYR A 113 3.42 -7.82 4.35
C TYR A 113 3.36 -9.30 4.78
N HIS A 114 2.95 -9.57 6.02
CA HIS A 114 2.84 -10.93 6.53
C HIS A 114 1.87 -11.79 5.70
N ALA A 115 0.77 -11.22 5.22
CA ALA A 115 -0.14 -11.93 4.33
C ALA A 115 0.46 -12.17 2.94
N LEU A 116 1.26 -11.24 2.40
CA LEU A 116 1.97 -11.46 1.12
C LEU A 116 2.97 -12.61 1.22
N VAL A 117 3.66 -12.74 2.35
CA VAL A 117 4.54 -13.90 2.63
C VAL A 117 3.73 -15.18 2.75
N ALA A 118 2.69 -15.17 3.59
CA ALA A 118 1.89 -16.36 3.88
C ALA A 118 1.15 -16.92 2.65
N THR A 119 0.75 -16.04 1.73
CA THR A 119 0.06 -16.43 0.48
C THR A 119 1.01 -16.76 -0.67
N GLY A 120 2.33 -16.62 -0.48
CA GLY A 120 3.33 -16.86 -1.53
C GLY A 120 3.45 -15.75 -2.57
N VAL A 121 2.63 -14.70 -2.50
CA VAL A 121 2.64 -13.57 -3.43
C VAL A 121 3.99 -12.85 -3.43
N LEU A 122 4.64 -12.72 -2.26
CA LEU A 122 5.97 -12.09 -2.21
C LEU A 122 7.01 -12.85 -3.06
N ALA A 123 6.93 -14.18 -3.06
CA ALA A 123 7.83 -15.01 -3.87
C ALA A 123 7.54 -14.83 -5.37
N GLU A 124 6.26 -14.77 -5.77
CA GLU A 124 5.84 -14.49 -7.14
C GLU A 124 6.39 -13.14 -7.64
N LEU A 125 6.19 -12.06 -6.88
CA LEU A 125 6.68 -10.73 -7.22
C LEU A 125 8.21 -10.68 -7.37
N SER A 126 8.92 -11.46 -6.56
CA SER A 126 10.39 -11.54 -6.62
C SER A 126 10.87 -12.22 -7.91
N LEU A 127 10.17 -13.26 -8.37
CA LEU A 127 10.47 -13.95 -9.62
C LEU A 127 10.19 -13.07 -10.84
N SER A 128 9.05 -12.35 -10.85
CA SER A 128 8.71 -11.43 -11.92
C SER A 128 9.71 -10.27 -12.04
N SER A 129 10.18 -9.72 -10.90
CA SER A 129 11.21 -8.68 -10.91
C SER A 129 12.55 -9.18 -11.47
N ALA A 130 12.93 -10.43 -11.17
CA ALA A 130 14.17 -11.01 -11.69
C ALA A 130 14.12 -11.28 -13.21
N ALA A 131 12.92 -11.53 -13.75
CA ALA A 131 12.71 -11.76 -15.18
C ALA A 131 12.78 -10.48 -16.02
N VAL A 132 12.42 -9.31 -15.46
CA VAL A 132 12.48 -8.01 -16.16
C VAL A 132 13.90 -7.47 -16.29
N THR A 133 14.82 -7.87 -15.41
CA THR A 133 16.23 -7.43 -15.41
C THR A 133 17.13 -8.27 -16.33
N ARG A 134 16.56 -9.20 -17.11
CA ARG A 134 17.28 -10.03 -18.11
C ARG A 134 16.80 -9.71 -19.52
#